data_AF-A0A3D4NT06-F1
#
_entry.id   AF-A0A3D4NT06-F1
#
_cell.length_a   1.000
_cell.length_b   1.000
_cell.length_c   1.000
_cell.angle_alpha   90.00
_cell.angle_beta   90.00
_cell.angle_gamma   90.00
#
_symmetry.space_group_name_H-M   'P 1'
#
loop_
_entity.id
_entity.type
_entity.pdbx_description
1 polymer ?
#
loop_
_entity_poly.entity_id
_entity_poly.type
_entity_poly.pdbx_seq_one_letter_code
_entity_poly.pdbx_strand_id
1 'polypeptide(L)' 'ETLSYLKTQEKDMYKTVGLPISEQFTGLGVSKKKPELSEALKVALQSMIDDGSYQAILKKWDLELGAIKTVTINAGK' A
#
# COMPACT_ATOMS: atom_id res chain seq x y z
N GLU A 1 3.32 -6.12 6.84
CA GLU A 1 2.06 -5.38 7.05
C GLU A 1 1.61 -5.37 8.52
N THR A 2 1.54 -6.51 9.22
CA THR A 2 0.99 -6.58 10.61
C THR A 2 1.93 -6.10 11.72
N LEU A 3 3.26 -6.17 11.54
CA LEU A 3 4.22 -5.83 12.59
C LEU A 3 4.10 -4.37 13.07
N SER A 4 3.83 -3.43 12.16
CA SER A 4 3.65 -2.02 12.51
C SER A 4 2.45 -1.84 13.44
N TYR A 5 1.33 -2.54 13.15
CA TYR A 5 0.15 -2.54 14.03
C TYR A 5 0.45 -3.17 15.39
N LEU A 6 1.09 -4.35 15.43
CA LEU A 6 1.41 -5.03 16.70
C LEU A 6 2.34 -4.20 17.59
N LYS A 7 3.33 -3.51 17.02
CA LYS A 7 4.20 -2.55 17.74
C LYS A 7 3.41 -1.44 18.46
N THR A 8 2.24 -1.05 17.95
CA THR A 8 1.39 -0.04 18.62
C THR A 8 0.60 -0.61 19.80
N GLN A 9 0.25 -1.90 19.75
CA GLN A 9 -0.54 -2.56 20.80
C GLN A 9 0.36 -3.10 21.92
N GLU A 10 1.49 -3.70 21.55
CA GLU A 10 2.43 -4.37 22.45
C GLU A 10 3.77 -3.63 22.43
N LYS A 11 3.81 -2.50 23.15
CA LYS A 11 5.02 -1.68 23.24
C LYS A 11 6.21 -2.52 23.74
N ASP A 12 7.36 -2.30 23.12
CA ASP A 12 8.67 -2.89 23.47
C ASP A 12 8.80 -4.42 23.31
N MET A 13 7.77 -5.10 22.79
CA MET A 13 7.82 -6.56 22.56
C MET A 13 8.46 -6.95 21.22
N TYR A 14 8.32 -6.12 20.19
CA TYR A 14 8.77 -6.44 18.83
C TYR A 14 9.69 -5.36 18.26
N LYS A 15 10.73 -5.82 17.54
CA LYS A 15 11.62 -4.97 16.75
C LYS A 15 11.72 -5.50 15.33
N THR A 16 11.60 -4.61 14.35
CA THR A 16 11.88 -4.95 12.95
C THR A 16 13.38 -5.14 12.77
N VAL A 17 13.79 -6.24 12.14
CA VAL A 17 15.19 -6.56 11.86
C VAL A 17 15.35 -6.77 10.36
N GLY A 18 16.28 -6.04 9.74
CA GLY A 18 16.54 -6.13 8.31
C GLY A 18 15.42 -5.56 7.42
N LEU A 19 15.43 -5.97 6.15
CA LEU A 19 14.45 -5.59 5.13
C LEU A 19 13.43 -6.71 4.90
N PRO A 20 12.25 -6.40 4.32
CA PRO A 20 11.30 -7.42 3.87
C PRO A 20 11.98 -8.43 2.94
N ILE A 21 11.66 -9.71 3.13
CA ILE A 21 12.21 -10.83 2.33
C ILE A 21 11.39 -11.13 1.07
N SER A 22 10.22 -10.49 0.93
CA SER A 22 9.34 -10.63 -0.22
C SER A 22 8.58 -9.33 -0.46
N GLU A 23 8.18 -9.14 -1.72
CA GLU A 23 7.31 -8.05 -2.16
C GLU A 23 5.92 -8.63 -2.44
N GLN A 24 4.88 -7.97 -1.95
CA GLN A 24 3.49 -8.36 -2.14
C GLN A 24 2.67 -7.13 -2.49
N PHE A 25 1.78 -7.25 -3.48
CA PHE A 25 0.89 -6.16 -3.86
C PHE A 25 -0.46 -6.31 -3.17
N THR A 26 -0.88 -5.25 -2.48
CA THR A 26 -2.24 -5.10 -1.96
C THR A 26 -3.06 -4.27 -2.95
N GLY A 27 -4.19 -4.81 -3.40
CA GLY A 27 -5.01 -4.23 -4.46
C GLY A 27 -6.48 -4.03 -4.08
N LEU A 28 -7.18 -3.19 -4.85
CA LEU A 28 -8.63 -2.97 -4.73
C LEU A 28 -9.38 -3.88 -5.69
N GLY A 29 -10.28 -4.71 -5.18
CA GLY A 29 -11.15 -5.56 -5.98
C GLY A 29 -12.30 -4.77 -6.61
N VAL A 30 -12.37 -4.78 -7.94
CA VAL A 30 -13.44 -4.10 -8.72
C VAL A 30 -14.14 -5.10 -9.63
N SER A 31 -15.45 -4.93 -9.81
CA SER A 31 -16.21 -5.78 -10.74
C SER A 31 -15.69 -5.63 -12.17
N LYS A 32 -15.44 -6.75 -12.85
CA LYS A 32 -15.05 -6.79 -14.28
C LYS A 32 -16.10 -6.15 -15.21
N LYS A 33 -17.35 -6.01 -14.75
CA LYS A 33 -18.43 -5.34 -15.49
C LYS A 33 -18.35 -3.81 -15.43
N LYS A 34 -17.38 -3.24 -14.69
CA LYS A 34 -17.19 -1.79 -14.50
C LYS A 34 -15.75 -1.38 -14.82
N PRO A 35 -15.31 -1.46 -16.08
CA PRO A 35 -13.94 -1.11 -16.47
C PRO A 35 -13.62 0.36 -16.19
N GLU A 36 -14.57 1.27 -16.42
CA GLU A 36 -14.41 2.71 -16.16
C GLU A 36 -14.12 3.01 -14.69
N LEU A 37 -14.72 2.25 -13.75
CA LEU A 37 -14.43 2.40 -12.33
C LEU A 37 -12.99 1.97 -11.98
N SER A 38 -12.48 0.94 -12.65
CA SER A 38 -11.10 0.48 -12.43
C SER A 38 -10.10 1.54 -12.90
N GLU A 39 -10.35 2.16 -14.06
CA GLU A 39 -9.49 3.22 -14.59
C GLU A 39 -9.59 4.49 -13.73
N ALA A 40 -10.80 4.88 -13.32
CA ALA A 40 -10.99 6.04 -12.44
C ALA A 40 -10.22 5.88 -11.10
N LEU A 41 -10.26 4.68 -10.50
CA LEU A 41 -9.51 4.38 -9.28
C LEU A 41 -8.00 4.42 -9.52
N LYS A 42 -7.52 3.89 -10.65
CA LYS A 42 -6.09 3.95 -11.01
C LYS A 42 -5.61 5.39 -11.12
N VAL A 43 -6.36 6.24 -11.83
CA VAL A 43 -6.02 7.67 -11.99
C VAL A 43 -6.03 8.38 -10.64
N ALA A 44 -7.06 8.17 -9.82
CA ALA A 44 -7.16 8.80 -8.50
C ALA A 44 -6.00 8.39 -7.58
N LEU A 45 -5.68 7.10 -7.50
CA LEU A 45 -4.56 6.62 -6.70
C LEU A 45 -3.20 7.12 -7.22
N GLN A 46 -3.02 7.21 -8.55
CA GLN A 46 -1.80 7.78 -9.11
C GLN A 46 -1.66 9.26 -8.75
N SER A 47 -2.75 10.03 -8.82
CA SER A 47 -2.76 11.43 -8.39
C SER A 47 -2.35 11.57 -6.92
N MET A 48 -2.77 10.66 -6.05
CA MET A 48 -2.36 10.64 -4.63
C MET A 48 -0.88 10.31 -4.43
N ILE A 49 -0.29 9.51 -5.32
CA ILE A 49 1.17 9.28 -5.33
C ILE A 49 1.87 10.57 -5.75
N ASP A 50 1.40 11.19 -6.83
CA ASP A 50 2.03 12.36 -7.44
C ASP A 50 1.95 13.60 -6.52
N ASP A 51 0.86 13.76 -5.77
CA ASP A 51 0.69 14.84 -4.80
C ASP A 51 1.29 14.56 -3.40
N GLY A 52 1.80 13.35 -3.19
CA GLY A 52 2.45 12.91 -1.96
C GLY A 52 1.51 12.52 -0.81
N SER A 53 0.19 12.63 -0.98
CA SER A 53 -0.78 12.23 0.04
C SER A 53 -0.72 10.73 0.35
N TYR A 54 -0.47 9.88 -0.66
CA TYR A 54 -0.24 8.45 -0.48
C TYR A 54 0.95 8.17 0.46
N GLN A 55 2.08 8.83 0.21
CA GLN A 55 3.27 8.67 1.06
C GLN A 55 3.01 9.14 2.48
N ALA A 56 2.29 10.25 2.66
CA ALA A 56 1.94 10.76 3.99
C ALA A 56 1.09 9.76 4.79
N ILE A 57 0.15 9.08 4.13
CA ILE A 57 -0.66 8.02 4.75
C ILE A 57 0.22 6.83 5.16
N LEU A 58 1.09 6.33 4.27
CA LEU A 58 1.96 5.19 4.60
C LEU A 58 2.91 5.50 5.76
N LYS A 59 3.47 6.70 5.80
CA LYS A 59 4.33 7.16 6.88
C LYS A 59 3.61 7.20 8.23
N LYS A 60 2.37 7.68 8.24
CA LYS A 60 1.54 7.70 9.47
C LYS A 60 1.40 6.30 10.10
N TRP A 61 1.41 5.26 9.27
CA TRP A 61 1.19 3.87 9.70
C TRP A 61 2.46 3.00 9.71
N ASP A 62 3.65 3.57 9.51
CA ASP A 62 4.91 2.82 9.43
C ASP A 62 4.87 1.72 8.34
N LEU A 63 4.37 2.08 7.14
CA LEU A 63 4.17 1.18 5.99
C LEU A 63 4.95 1.61 4.73
N GLU A 64 5.91 2.52 4.86
CA GLU A 64 6.63 3.12 3.72
C GLU A 64 7.41 2.09 2.87
N LEU A 65 7.83 0.97 3.47
CA LEU A 65 8.53 -0.11 2.76
C LEU A 65 7.64 -0.85 1.74
N GLY A 66 6.31 -0.71 1.83
CA GLY A 66 5.36 -1.28 0.88
C GLY A 66 4.87 -0.28 -0.18
N ALA A 67 5.47 0.91 -0.26
CA ALA A 67 5.04 1.96 -1.18
C ALA A 67 5.29 1.57 -2.65
N ILE A 68 4.31 1.81 -3.52
CA ILE A 68 4.47 1.73 -4.97
C ILE A 68 4.64 3.13 -5.58
N LYS A 69 5.33 3.20 -6.72
CA LYS A 69 5.50 4.45 -7.49
C LYS A 69 4.48 4.61 -8.62
N THR A 70 3.93 3.50 -9.10
CA THR A 70 3.02 3.49 -10.24
C THR A 70 1.86 2.55 -9.96
N VAL A 71 0.64 3.05 -10.13
CA VAL A 71 -0.57 2.25 -9.96
C VAL A 71 -0.84 1.41 -11.20
N THR A 72 -1.06 0.12 -10.99
CA THR A 72 -1.29 -0.87 -12.04
C THR A 72 -2.59 -1.62 -11.82
N ILE A 73 -3.17 -2.17 -12.90
CA ILE A 73 -4.33 -3.05 -12.84
C ILE A 73 -3.86 -4.49 -13.05
N ASN A 74 -4.25 -5.40 -12.15
CA ASN A 74 -3.92 -6.84 -12.21
C ASN A 74 -2.40 -7.14 -12.30
N ALA A 75 -1.59 -6.55 -11.42
CA ALA A 75 -0.13 -6.79 -11.37
C ALA A 75 0.31 -7.99 -10.52
N GLY A 76 -0.61 -8.65 -9.82
CA GLY A 76 -0.33 -9.93 -9.18
C GLY A 76 0.01 -10.98 -10.24
N LYS A 77 1.14 -11.66 -10.06
CA LYS A 77 1.58 -12.79 -10.90
C LYS A 77 1.20 -14.11 -10.27
#